data_AF-A0AAN6VWM1-F1
#
_entry.id   AF-A0AAN6VWM1-F1
#
_cell.length_a   1.000
_cell.length_b   1.000
_cell.length_c   1.000
_cell.angle_alpha   90.00
_cell.angle_beta   90.00
_cell.angle_gamma   90.00
#
_symmetry.space_group_name_H-M   'P 1'
#
loop_
_entity.id
_entity.type
_entity.pdbx_description
1 polymer ?
#
loop_
_entity_poly.entity_id
_entity_poly.type
_entity_poly.pdbx_seq_one_letter_code
_entity_poly.pdbx_strand_id
1 'polypeptide(L)'
;MAFPANEMDAVLAQLHTKALADHRARIPLDKLDAEHRAVFVRAINNVLSTELAIFTYAQIIDGLPIGEVVYDSRLVDLPEGHPLDTEHEELCPGAIEKAREVCQKWDPDILKFNPNVLNAFQQAALGTKVFNIRLIELVAASLHQFGVLLFQLDLCLHKGGSEVIGAMIKYKEPKPSWMTDIRDEDWNPAPAHWPYFHHPFYMDHEIYPEGKADIVGYWTEDRILGGIVVFDRRAEESNGPNSTYSCPEPPNAYFHPNRSKVTYRIAQLRDDQQQALVDFLLLKNASKAALSSPLPILVDHKNVRRANWEDSIIKHHIYRDIWERRPLNEEEMRRQKSRPQDQVDYPESLALLLAVNKAVGNPLPEGPLKRRLEAEEREREEADKKAKLEARPSKDTADGDEDRKAKQKEDKLDAHNQDSNPQISSDVIQEADGSKGLKQEENKELKGKRVLEVKSSQ
;
A
#
# COMPACT_ATOMS: atom_id res chain seq x y z
N MET A 1 15.91 16.59 14.36
CA MET A 1 15.86 17.89 15.07
C MET A 1 14.56 17.89 15.84
N ALA A 2 14.53 18.48 17.03
CA ALA A 2 13.32 18.61 17.83
C ALA A 2 13.04 20.09 18.06
N PHE A 3 11.77 20.51 17.96
CA PHE A 3 11.35 21.90 18.09
C PHE A 3 10.84 22.18 19.51
N PRO A 4 11.14 23.36 20.11
CA PRO A 4 10.48 23.83 21.33
C PRO A 4 8.98 24.08 21.09
N ALA A 5 8.16 24.02 22.14
CA ALA A 5 6.70 23.96 22.03
C ALA A 5 6.06 25.16 21.30
N ASN A 6 6.60 26.37 21.49
CA ASN A 6 6.15 27.59 20.80
C ASN A 6 6.52 27.63 19.31
N GLU A 7 7.53 26.87 18.88
CA GLU A 7 7.87 26.70 17.48
C GLU A 7 6.99 25.63 16.80
N MET A 8 6.41 24.71 17.57
CA MET A 8 5.57 23.64 17.02
C MET A 8 4.29 24.18 16.37
N ASP A 9 3.59 25.11 17.02
CA ASP A 9 2.38 25.73 16.44
C ASP A 9 2.68 26.43 15.10
N ALA A 10 3.83 27.10 15.01
CA ALA A 10 4.27 27.74 13.77
C ALA A 10 4.59 26.70 12.68
N VAL A 11 5.22 25.58 13.04
CA VAL A 11 5.47 24.46 12.12
C VAL A 11 4.17 23.84 11.64
N LEU A 12 3.20 23.57 12.54
CA LEU A 12 1.89 23.02 12.18
C LEU A 12 1.14 23.95 11.22
N ALA A 13 1.15 25.27 11.47
CA ALA A 13 0.56 26.24 10.57
C ALA A 13 1.23 26.27 9.18
N GLN A 14 2.55 26.11 9.12
CA GLN A 14 3.28 25.99 7.85
C GLN A 14 2.93 24.69 7.11
N LEU A 15 2.85 23.57 7.83
CA LEU A 15 2.45 22.28 7.25
C LEU A 15 1.03 22.35 6.70
N HIS A 16 0.07 22.90 7.46
CA HIS A 16 -1.29 23.11 6.97
C HIS A 16 -1.32 24.00 5.72
N THR A 17 -0.57 25.10 5.72
CA THR A 17 -0.48 26.00 4.56
C THR A 17 0.06 25.28 3.33
N LYS A 18 1.10 24.45 3.50
CA LYS A 18 1.66 23.61 2.43
C LYS A 18 0.66 22.56 1.95
N ALA A 19 -0.01 21.88 2.87
CA ALA A 19 -1.00 20.85 2.57
C ALA A 19 -2.16 21.42 1.75
N LEU A 20 -2.68 22.59 2.15
CA LEU A 20 -3.74 23.29 1.45
C LEU A 20 -3.29 23.77 0.06
N ALA A 21 -2.07 24.26 -0.07
CA ALA A 21 -1.50 24.66 -1.37
C ALA A 21 -1.38 23.45 -2.32
N ASP A 22 -0.84 22.33 -1.83
CA ASP A 22 -0.72 21.09 -2.61
C ASP A 22 -2.08 20.54 -3.03
N HIS A 23 -3.04 20.53 -2.11
CA HIS A 23 -4.39 20.08 -2.38
C HIS A 23 -5.06 20.93 -3.48
N ARG A 24 -4.97 22.26 -3.38
CA ARG A 24 -5.53 23.18 -4.37
C ARG A 24 -4.85 23.08 -5.74
N ALA A 25 -3.58 22.69 -5.78
CA ALA A 25 -2.83 22.50 -7.01
C ALA A 25 -3.14 21.16 -7.72
N ARG A 26 -3.93 20.27 -7.11
CA ARG A 26 -4.26 18.97 -7.71
C ARG A 26 -5.04 19.14 -9.02
N ILE A 27 -4.69 18.32 -10.00
CA ILE A 27 -5.25 18.33 -11.35
C ILE A 27 -6.07 17.06 -11.62
N PRO A 28 -7.12 17.14 -12.48
CA PRO A 28 -7.96 15.99 -12.82
C PRO A 28 -7.21 14.97 -13.68
N LEU A 29 -7.77 13.77 -13.75
CA LEU A 29 -7.24 12.65 -14.53
C LEU A 29 -7.25 12.87 -16.05
N ASP A 30 -8.03 13.83 -16.55
CA ASP A 30 -8.15 14.17 -17.98
C ASP A 30 -6.83 14.64 -18.63
N LYS A 31 -5.79 14.90 -17.82
CA LYS A 31 -4.44 15.26 -18.27
C LYS A 31 -3.58 14.07 -18.66
N LEU A 32 -4.03 12.85 -18.37
CA LEU A 32 -3.37 11.63 -18.84
C LEU A 32 -3.76 11.31 -20.29
N ASP A 33 -2.82 10.74 -21.03
CA ASP A 33 -3.07 10.11 -22.30
C ASP A 33 -3.98 8.88 -22.14
N ALA A 34 -4.55 8.45 -23.26
CA ALA A 34 -5.55 7.39 -23.27
C ALA A 34 -5.02 6.04 -22.73
N GLU A 35 -3.74 5.74 -22.93
CA GLU A 35 -3.14 4.47 -22.51
C GLU A 35 -2.92 4.45 -21.00
N HIS A 36 -2.24 5.46 -20.45
CA HIS A 36 -2.02 5.61 -19.02
C HIS A 36 -3.34 5.71 -18.25
N ARG A 37 -4.31 6.49 -18.76
CA ARG A 37 -5.64 6.59 -18.16
C ARG A 37 -6.34 5.23 -18.12
N ALA A 38 -6.31 4.47 -19.22
CA ALA A 38 -6.96 3.16 -19.27
C ALA A 38 -6.30 2.13 -18.34
N VAL A 39 -4.98 2.15 -18.20
CA VAL A 39 -4.27 1.28 -17.25
C VAL A 39 -4.60 1.65 -15.82
N PHE A 40 -4.57 2.94 -15.48
CA PHE A 40 -4.87 3.42 -14.14
C PHE A 40 -6.32 3.15 -13.72
N VAL A 41 -7.30 3.46 -14.56
CA VAL A 41 -8.73 3.19 -14.27
C VAL A 41 -8.97 1.69 -14.05
N ARG A 42 -8.30 0.83 -14.83
CA ARG A 42 -8.35 -0.63 -14.64
C ARG A 42 -7.77 -1.05 -13.29
N ALA A 43 -6.63 -0.48 -12.90
CA ALA A 43 -6.01 -0.77 -11.62
C ALA A 43 -6.94 -0.45 -10.44
N ILE A 44 -7.62 0.72 -10.48
CA ILE A 44 -8.63 1.08 -9.48
C ILE A 44 -9.81 0.10 -9.51
N ASN A 45 -10.34 -0.22 -10.69
CA ASN A 45 -11.44 -1.19 -10.82
C ASN A 45 -11.08 -2.57 -10.25
N ASN A 46 -9.85 -3.04 -10.45
CA ASN A 46 -9.39 -4.30 -9.87
C ASN A 46 -9.44 -4.24 -8.34
N VAL A 47 -8.95 -3.16 -7.72
CA VAL A 47 -9.02 -2.99 -6.24
C VAL A 47 -10.47 -2.85 -5.76
N LEU A 48 -11.26 -1.97 -6.36
CA LEU A 48 -12.65 -1.70 -5.96
C LEU A 48 -13.58 -2.91 -6.14
N SER A 49 -13.20 -3.87 -6.99
CA SER A 49 -13.94 -5.12 -7.18
C SER A 49 -13.68 -6.16 -6.08
N THR A 50 -12.67 -5.97 -5.22
CA THR A 50 -12.37 -6.90 -4.13
C THR A 50 -13.40 -6.82 -3.01
N GLU A 51 -13.69 -7.96 -2.38
CA GLU A 51 -14.57 -8.00 -1.21
C GLU A 51 -14.04 -7.13 -0.07
N LEU A 52 -12.71 -7.07 0.11
CA LEU A 52 -12.06 -6.24 1.10
C LEU A 52 -12.32 -4.75 0.90
N ALA A 53 -12.20 -4.24 -0.34
CA ALA A 53 -12.48 -2.84 -0.64
C ALA A 53 -13.96 -2.52 -0.41
N ILE A 54 -14.86 -3.36 -0.92
CA ILE A 54 -16.31 -3.19 -0.73
C ILE A 54 -16.65 -3.18 0.76
N PHE A 55 -16.12 -4.12 1.54
CA PHE A 55 -16.35 -4.21 2.98
C PHE A 55 -15.78 -3.02 3.75
N THR A 56 -14.61 -2.52 3.36
CA THR A 56 -13.99 -1.33 3.99
C THR A 56 -14.85 -0.09 3.75
N TYR A 57 -15.27 0.16 2.51
CA TYR A 57 -16.13 1.29 2.18
C TYR A 57 -17.54 1.16 2.78
N ALA A 58 -18.06 -0.06 2.91
CA ALA A 58 -19.35 -0.30 3.55
C ALA A 58 -19.35 0.13 5.02
N GLN A 59 -18.24 -0.03 5.75
CA GLN A 59 -18.13 0.48 7.12
C GLN A 59 -18.21 2.01 7.19
N ILE A 60 -17.58 2.72 6.25
CA ILE A 60 -17.70 4.19 6.17
C ILE A 60 -19.14 4.61 5.87
N ILE A 61 -19.80 3.90 4.95
CA ILE A 61 -21.20 4.15 4.58
C ILE A 61 -22.16 3.83 5.73
N ASP A 62 -21.88 2.78 6.49
CA ASP A 62 -22.60 2.45 7.71
C ASP A 62 -22.46 3.61 8.72
N GLY A 63 -21.24 4.12 8.88
CA GLY A 63 -20.90 5.23 9.77
C GLY A 63 -20.08 4.78 10.98
N LEU A 64 -19.97 3.47 11.21
CA LEU A 64 -19.14 2.87 12.24
C LEU A 64 -18.33 1.68 11.67
N PRO A 65 -17.09 1.47 12.13
CA PRO A 65 -16.41 0.21 11.89
C PRO A 65 -17.06 -0.90 12.71
N ILE A 66 -16.94 -2.15 12.27
CA ILE A 66 -17.33 -3.28 13.11
C ILE A 66 -16.27 -3.52 14.21
N GLY A 67 -16.68 -4.10 15.34
CA GLY A 67 -15.80 -4.35 16.49
C GLY A 67 -14.49 -5.05 16.09
N GLU A 68 -14.59 -6.17 15.37
CA GLU A 68 -13.41 -6.96 14.94
C GLU A 68 -12.38 -6.10 14.17
N VAL A 69 -12.83 -5.18 13.32
CA VAL A 69 -11.94 -4.33 12.52
C VAL A 69 -11.19 -3.32 13.39
N VAL A 70 -11.82 -2.85 14.48
CA VAL A 70 -11.16 -1.94 15.43
C VAL A 70 -10.14 -2.70 16.27
N TYR A 71 -10.48 -3.91 16.73
CA TYR A 71 -9.56 -4.77 17.50
C TYR A 71 -8.44 -5.40 16.66
N ASP A 72 -8.60 -5.44 15.33
CA ASP A 72 -7.54 -5.75 14.37
C ASP A 72 -6.56 -4.57 14.16
N SER A 73 -6.52 -3.62 15.09
CA SER A 73 -5.48 -2.59 15.17
C SER A 73 -4.35 -2.99 16.12
N ARG A 74 -3.12 -2.60 15.82
CA ARG A 74 -1.98 -2.77 16.74
C ARG A 74 -2.09 -1.87 17.97
N LEU A 75 -2.61 -0.67 17.79
CA LEU A 75 -2.81 0.30 18.86
C LEU A 75 -4.31 0.50 19.02
N VAL A 76 -4.99 -0.53 19.54
CA VAL A 76 -6.41 -0.43 19.89
C VAL A 76 -6.57 0.67 20.91
N ASP A 77 -7.35 1.68 20.55
CA ASP A 77 -7.59 2.87 21.35
C ASP A 77 -9.06 2.98 21.77
N LEU A 78 -9.66 1.82 22.06
CA LEU A 78 -11.01 1.72 22.62
C LEU A 78 -10.92 1.41 24.12
N PRO A 79 -11.65 2.17 24.97
CA PRO A 79 -11.75 1.85 26.38
C PRO A 79 -12.43 0.48 26.60
N GLU A 80 -12.18 -0.13 27.76
CA GLU A 80 -12.79 -1.42 28.11
C GLU A 80 -14.32 -1.31 28.13
N GLY A 81 -15.01 -2.33 27.61
CA GLY A 81 -16.47 -2.39 27.54
C GLY A 81 -17.10 -1.42 26.54
N HIS A 82 -16.32 -0.87 25.61
CA HIS A 82 -16.86 0.03 24.57
C HIS A 82 -17.98 -0.67 23.76
N PRO A 83 -19.15 -0.04 23.56
CA PRO A 83 -20.29 -0.67 22.88
C PRO A 83 -19.99 -1.23 21.50
N LEU A 84 -19.05 -0.64 20.75
CA LEU A 84 -18.59 -1.20 19.46
C LEU A 84 -18.14 -2.67 19.53
N ASP A 85 -17.65 -3.14 20.68
CA ASP A 85 -17.20 -4.53 20.86
C ASP A 85 -18.36 -5.53 20.82
N THR A 86 -19.55 -5.12 21.27
CA THR A 86 -20.69 -6.03 21.50
C THR A 86 -21.96 -5.64 20.75
N GLU A 87 -22.07 -4.39 20.29
CA GLU A 87 -23.28 -3.85 19.66
C GLU A 87 -23.15 -3.65 18.15
N HIS A 88 -21.92 -3.71 17.59
CA HIS A 88 -21.67 -3.55 16.15
C HIS A 88 -20.78 -4.67 15.58
N GLU A 89 -21.25 -5.91 15.68
CA GLU A 89 -20.59 -7.10 15.14
C GLU A 89 -20.76 -7.24 13.62
N GLU A 90 -21.89 -6.76 13.09
CA GLU A 90 -22.25 -6.83 11.67
C GLU A 90 -22.64 -5.45 11.13
N LEU A 91 -22.37 -5.23 9.85
CA LEU A 91 -22.81 -4.03 9.12
C LEU A 91 -24.34 -3.92 9.07
N CYS A 92 -24.88 -2.70 9.11
CA CYS A 92 -26.32 -2.53 8.98
C CYS A 92 -26.81 -2.86 7.56
N PRO A 93 -28.09 -3.29 7.42
CA PRO A 93 -28.65 -3.63 6.12
C PRO A 93 -28.54 -2.48 5.11
N GLY A 94 -28.06 -2.78 3.89
CA GLY A 94 -27.91 -1.79 2.82
C GLY A 94 -26.50 -1.20 2.69
N ALA A 95 -25.66 -1.29 3.72
CA ALA A 95 -24.30 -0.73 3.67
C ALA A 95 -23.43 -1.40 2.60
N ILE A 96 -23.43 -2.73 2.53
CA ILE A 96 -22.69 -3.51 1.53
C ILE A 96 -23.24 -3.27 0.12
N GLU A 97 -24.56 -3.27 -0.04
CA GLU A 97 -25.22 -3.03 -1.32
C GLU A 97 -24.86 -1.65 -1.87
N LYS A 98 -24.85 -0.65 -0.97
CA LYS A 98 -24.50 0.72 -1.34
C LYS A 98 -23.03 0.86 -1.68
N ALA A 99 -22.13 0.24 -0.92
CA ALA A 99 -20.71 0.22 -1.24
C ALA A 99 -20.44 -0.43 -2.60
N ARG A 100 -21.11 -1.56 -2.88
CA ARG A 100 -21.03 -2.25 -4.17
C ARG A 100 -21.51 -1.36 -5.32
N GLU A 101 -22.62 -0.64 -5.12
CA GLU A 101 -23.11 0.32 -6.11
C GLU A 101 -22.09 1.41 -6.41
N VAL A 102 -21.53 2.05 -5.36
CA VAL A 102 -20.56 3.15 -5.51
C VAL A 102 -19.29 2.64 -6.19
N CYS A 103 -18.74 1.52 -5.74
CA CYS A 103 -17.53 0.93 -6.31
C CYS A 103 -17.70 0.50 -7.78
N GLN A 104 -18.91 0.12 -8.20
CA GLN A 104 -19.18 -0.27 -9.60
C GLN A 104 -19.43 0.91 -10.53
N LYS A 105 -20.01 2.00 -10.02
CA LYS A 105 -20.47 3.14 -10.84
C LYS A 105 -19.64 4.41 -10.63
N TRP A 106 -18.46 4.29 -10.03
CA TRP A 106 -17.62 5.46 -9.77
C TRP A 106 -17.18 6.13 -11.08
N ASP A 107 -17.03 7.45 -11.01
CA ASP A 107 -16.55 8.27 -12.11
C ASP A 107 -15.07 8.62 -11.88
N PRO A 108 -14.15 8.25 -12.78
CA PRO A 108 -12.74 8.60 -12.65
C PRO A 108 -12.44 10.10 -12.58
N ASP A 109 -13.32 10.94 -13.11
CA ASP A 109 -13.09 12.38 -13.20
C ASP A 109 -13.31 13.11 -11.86
N ILE A 110 -13.83 12.41 -10.83
CA ILE A 110 -13.93 12.95 -9.46
C ILE A 110 -12.56 13.06 -8.77
N LEU A 111 -11.58 12.27 -9.21
CA LEU A 111 -10.27 12.19 -8.57
C LEU A 111 -9.33 13.29 -9.06
N LYS A 112 -8.54 13.83 -8.14
CA LYS A 112 -7.53 14.84 -8.44
C LYS A 112 -6.18 14.45 -7.83
N PHE A 113 -5.11 14.67 -8.57
CA PHE A 113 -3.77 14.19 -8.21
C PHE A 113 -2.76 15.33 -8.18
N ASN A 114 -1.69 15.12 -7.41
CA ASN A 114 -0.53 15.99 -7.45
C ASN A 114 0.00 16.04 -8.90
N PRO A 115 0.20 17.24 -9.49
CA PRO A 115 0.60 17.37 -10.88
C PRO A 115 1.95 16.73 -11.17
N ASN A 116 2.89 16.74 -10.23
CA ASN A 116 4.20 16.13 -10.41
C ASN A 116 4.11 14.60 -10.48
N VAL A 117 3.28 14.00 -9.62
CA VAL A 117 3.06 12.55 -9.61
C VAL A 117 2.35 12.11 -10.89
N LEU A 118 1.31 12.85 -11.30
CA LEU A 118 0.55 12.54 -12.52
C LEU A 118 1.43 12.65 -13.78
N ASN A 119 2.25 13.71 -13.86
CA ASN A 119 3.20 13.89 -14.96
C ASN A 119 4.28 12.80 -14.96
N ALA A 120 4.82 12.44 -13.79
CA ALA A 120 5.82 11.38 -13.67
C ALA A 120 5.25 10.01 -14.05
N PHE A 121 3.98 9.73 -13.75
CA PHE A 121 3.30 8.53 -14.22
C PHE A 121 3.20 8.49 -15.75
N GLN A 122 2.74 9.57 -16.36
CA GLN A 122 2.60 9.69 -17.82
C GLN A 122 3.93 9.60 -18.58
N GLN A 123 5.01 10.10 -18.00
CA GLN A 123 6.34 10.05 -18.61
C GLN A 123 7.04 8.69 -18.43
N ALA A 124 6.56 7.85 -17.52
CA ALA A 124 7.19 6.57 -17.23
C ALA A 124 6.79 5.52 -18.28
N ALA A 125 7.77 4.88 -18.91
CA ALA A 125 7.50 3.82 -19.86
C ALA A 125 6.80 2.63 -19.18
N LEU A 126 5.75 2.11 -19.82
CA LEU A 126 4.98 0.96 -19.34
C LEU A 126 5.89 -0.25 -19.05
N GLY A 127 5.63 -0.92 -17.93
CA GLY A 127 6.39 -2.08 -17.48
C GLY A 127 7.73 -1.76 -16.79
N THR A 128 8.13 -0.48 -16.73
CA THR A 128 9.33 -0.08 -15.95
C THR A 128 9.06 -0.03 -14.45
N LYS A 129 10.13 -0.08 -13.66
CA LYS A 129 10.06 0.10 -12.20
C LYS A 129 9.45 1.44 -11.80
N VAL A 130 9.81 2.50 -12.51
CA VAL A 130 9.28 3.86 -12.29
C VAL A 130 7.77 3.88 -12.52
N PHE A 131 7.32 3.32 -13.64
CA PHE A 131 5.89 3.22 -13.95
C PHE A 131 5.13 2.47 -12.85
N ASN A 132 5.66 1.33 -12.42
CA ASN A 132 5.05 0.50 -11.37
C ASN A 132 4.90 1.26 -10.04
N ILE A 133 5.93 2.00 -9.62
CA ILE A 133 5.87 2.82 -8.40
C ILE A 133 4.83 3.94 -8.52
N ARG A 134 4.81 4.65 -9.64
CA ARG A 134 3.83 5.72 -9.87
C ARG A 134 2.39 5.21 -9.96
N LEU A 135 2.20 4.03 -10.54
CA LEU A 135 0.89 3.36 -10.54
C LEU A 135 0.42 3.07 -9.11
N ILE A 136 1.28 2.49 -8.27
CA ILE A 136 0.97 2.20 -6.86
C ILE A 136 0.64 3.51 -6.11
N GLU A 137 1.41 4.57 -6.33
CA GLU A 137 1.19 5.89 -5.71
C GLU A 137 -0.18 6.49 -6.06
N LEU A 138 -0.53 6.49 -7.34
CA LEU A 138 -1.85 6.98 -7.78
C LEU A 138 -2.99 6.10 -7.25
N VAL A 139 -2.79 4.77 -7.18
CA VAL A 139 -3.79 3.85 -6.61
C VAL A 139 -4.01 4.14 -5.14
N ALA A 140 -2.96 4.24 -4.33
CA ALA A 140 -3.05 4.58 -2.91
C ALA A 140 -3.76 5.93 -2.69
N ALA A 141 -3.35 6.98 -3.43
CA ALA A 141 -3.98 8.29 -3.38
C ALA A 141 -5.46 8.28 -3.79
N SER A 142 -5.88 7.34 -4.64
CA SER A 142 -7.28 7.19 -5.02
C SER A 142 -8.10 6.56 -3.91
N LEU A 143 -7.60 5.46 -3.33
CA LEU A 143 -8.31 4.78 -2.24
C LEU A 143 -8.53 5.71 -1.05
N HIS A 144 -7.52 6.54 -0.75
CA HIS A 144 -7.61 7.64 0.21
C HIS A 144 -8.75 8.61 -0.14
N GLN A 145 -8.74 9.15 -1.36
CA GLN A 145 -9.76 10.10 -1.82
C GLN A 145 -11.17 9.49 -1.81
N PHE A 146 -11.32 8.21 -2.14
CA PHE A 146 -12.60 7.52 -2.01
C PHE A 146 -13.09 7.47 -0.57
N GLY A 147 -12.20 7.16 0.38
CA GLY A 147 -12.53 7.18 1.81
C GLY A 147 -12.96 8.56 2.28
N VAL A 148 -12.21 9.60 1.89
CA VAL A 148 -12.54 11.02 2.14
C VAL A 148 -13.93 11.36 1.60
N LEU A 149 -14.18 11.09 0.31
CA LEU A 149 -15.44 11.43 -0.35
C LEU A 149 -16.63 10.72 0.28
N LEU A 150 -16.52 9.42 0.57
CA LEU A 150 -17.59 8.66 1.20
C LEU A 150 -17.91 9.14 2.61
N PHE A 151 -16.88 9.48 3.38
CA PHE A 151 -17.07 10.05 4.72
C PHE A 151 -17.77 11.41 4.67
N GLN A 152 -17.39 12.27 3.71
CA GLN A 152 -17.99 13.59 3.53
C GLN A 152 -19.43 13.55 3.01
N LEU A 153 -19.81 12.50 2.27
CA LEU A 153 -21.20 12.28 1.87
C LEU A 153 -22.11 11.97 3.06
N ASP A 154 -21.54 11.55 4.20
CA ASP A 154 -22.24 11.33 5.47
C ASP A 154 -23.53 10.51 5.32
N LEU A 155 -23.44 9.41 4.56
CA LEU A 155 -24.61 8.56 4.28
C LEU A 155 -25.18 7.92 5.55
N CYS A 156 -24.31 7.57 6.51
CA CYS A 156 -24.64 7.16 7.88
C CYS A 156 -25.84 6.20 7.96
N LEU A 157 -25.74 5.04 7.30
CA LEU A 157 -26.83 4.06 7.25
C LEU A 157 -27.05 3.29 8.57
N HIS A 158 -26.22 3.53 9.58
CA HIS A 158 -26.26 2.83 10.85
C HIS A 158 -27.66 2.83 11.50
N LYS A 159 -28.06 1.69 12.06
CA LYS A 159 -29.33 1.54 12.74
C LYS A 159 -29.34 2.38 14.02
N GLY A 160 -30.25 3.35 14.09
CA GLY A 160 -30.31 4.35 15.17
C GLY A 160 -29.67 5.68 14.81
N GLY A 161 -29.10 5.79 13.61
CA GLY A 161 -28.61 7.04 13.02
C GLY A 161 -27.51 7.72 13.83
N SER A 162 -27.36 9.03 13.60
CA SER A 162 -26.29 9.84 14.20
C SER A 162 -26.34 9.92 15.73
N GLU A 163 -27.47 9.60 16.37
CA GLU A 163 -27.60 9.61 17.83
C GLU A 163 -26.83 8.45 18.47
N VAL A 164 -27.00 7.23 17.95
CA VAL A 164 -26.27 6.04 18.43
C VAL A 164 -24.77 6.18 18.18
N ILE A 165 -24.41 6.64 16.97
CA ILE A 165 -23.02 6.96 16.64
C ILE A 165 -22.49 8.00 17.64
N GLY A 166 -23.23 9.08 17.87
CA GLY A 166 -22.86 10.13 18.82
C GLY A 166 -22.69 9.63 20.26
N ALA A 167 -23.50 8.66 20.68
CA ALA A 167 -23.39 8.01 21.99
C ALA A 167 -22.13 7.15 22.09
N MET A 168 -21.82 6.36 21.05
CA MET A 168 -20.59 5.58 21.00
C MET A 168 -19.37 6.50 21.11
N ILE A 169 -19.30 7.57 20.31
CA ILE A 169 -18.18 8.54 20.32
C ILE A 169 -17.93 9.12 21.71
N LYS A 170 -19.02 9.38 22.44
CA LYS A 170 -18.98 10.00 23.77
C LYS A 170 -18.81 8.97 24.88
N TYR A 171 -18.69 7.68 24.56
CA TYR A 171 -18.47 6.65 25.56
C TYR A 171 -17.22 6.97 26.38
N LYS A 172 -17.39 6.84 27.69
CA LYS A 172 -16.34 7.00 28.68
C LYS A 172 -16.32 5.73 29.51
N GLU A 173 -15.12 5.18 29.71
CA GLU A 173 -14.96 4.03 30.58
C GLU A 173 -15.52 4.34 31.97
N PRO A 174 -16.36 3.46 32.54
CA PRO A 174 -16.81 3.64 33.91
C PRO A 174 -15.62 3.58 34.87
N LYS A 175 -15.69 4.30 35.99
CA LYS A 175 -14.62 4.27 36.99
C LYS A 175 -14.43 2.82 37.49
N PRO A 176 -13.20 2.28 37.45
CA PRO A 176 -12.95 0.94 37.96
C PRO A 176 -13.29 0.84 39.44
N SER A 177 -13.94 -0.25 39.85
CA SER A 177 -14.42 -0.44 41.23
C SER A 177 -13.31 -0.45 42.29
N TRP A 178 -12.08 -0.78 41.89
CA TRP A 178 -10.88 -0.77 42.75
C TRP A 178 -10.28 0.63 42.96
N MET A 179 -10.73 1.64 42.21
CA MET A 179 -10.34 3.05 42.36
C MET A 179 -11.32 3.79 43.28
N THR A 180 -11.36 3.40 44.56
CA THR A 180 -12.28 3.98 45.56
C THR A 180 -11.90 5.39 46.00
N ASP A 181 -10.62 5.76 45.83
CA ASP A 181 -10.05 7.03 46.31
C ASP A 181 -10.35 8.21 45.38
N ILE A 182 -10.85 7.94 44.17
CA ILE A 182 -11.25 8.94 43.17
C ILE A 182 -12.77 9.04 43.18
N ARG A 183 -13.33 10.25 43.32
CA ARG A 183 -14.77 10.48 43.18
C ARG A 183 -15.19 10.29 41.73
N ASP A 184 -16.43 9.87 41.50
CA ASP A 184 -16.92 9.66 40.12
C ASP A 184 -16.87 10.95 39.29
N GLU A 185 -17.07 12.11 39.93
CA GLU A 185 -16.94 13.44 39.33
C GLU A 185 -15.50 13.79 38.93
N ASP A 186 -14.52 13.23 39.66
CA ASP A 186 -13.09 13.43 39.44
C ASP A 186 -12.52 12.39 38.45
N TRP A 187 -13.28 11.34 38.10
CA TRP A 187 -12.90 10.35 37.11
C TRP A 187 -13.04 10.91 35.70
N ASN A 188 -11.90 11.15 35.05
CA ASN A 188 -11.84 11.65 33.70
C ASN A 188 -11.01 10.70 32.82
N PRO A 189 -11.62 9.60 32.33
CA PRO A 189 -10.93 8.69 31.43
C PRO A 189 -10.59 9.43 30.14
N ALA A 190 -9.54 8.98 29.46
CA ALA A 190 -9.24 9.49 28.13
C ALA A 190 -10.49 9.33 27.24
N PRO A 191 -10.92 10.38 26.52
CA PRO A 191 -12.03 10.25 25.60
C PRO A 191 -11.64 9.25 24.50
N ALA A 192 -12.61 8.45 24.03
CA ALA A 192 -12.40 7.62 22.85
C ALA A 192 -11.94 8.50 21.67
N HIS A 193 -10.92 8.04 20.95
CA HIS A 193 -10.38 8.79 19.83
C HIS A 193 -11.38 8.81 18.66
N TRP A 194 -11.83 10.01 18.29
CA TRP A 194 -12.65 10.25 17.10
C TRP A 194 -11.79 10.77 15.94
N PRO A 195 -11.92 10.24 14.71
CA PRO A 195 -12.85 9.20 14.26
C PRO A 195 -12.37 7.76 14.55
N TYR A 196 -13.30 6.80 14.69
CA TYR A 196 -12.95 5.37 14.82
C TYR A 196 -12.26 4.80 13.58
N PHE A 197 -12.46 5.43 12.43
CA PHE A 197 -11.74 5.16 11.19
C PHE A 197 -10.40 5.89 11.21
N HIS A 198 -9.41 5.33 11.91
CA HIS A 198 -8.10 5.98 11.97
C HIS A 198 -6.91 5.03 11.89
N HIS A 199 -5.80 5.62 11.47
CA HIS A 199 -4.47 5.08 11.69
C HIS A 199 -3.79 5.93 12.78
N PRO A 200 -3.25 5.35 13.86
CA PRO A 200 -2.81 6.07 15.06
C PRO A 200 -1.69 7.08 14.80
N PHE A 201 -0.94 6.89 13.71
CA PHE A 201 0.15 7.77 13.29
C PHE A 201 -0.27 8.86 12.27
N TYR A 202 -1.54 8.95 11.89
CA TYR A 202 -2.06 9.93 10.93
C TYR A 202 -3.34 10.59 11.47
N MET A 203 -3.24 11.15 12.69
CA MET A 203 -4.35 11.77 13.43
C MET A 203 -4.35 13.30 13.37
N ASP A 204 -3.37 13.89 12.71
CA ASP A 204 -3.12 15.34 12.68
C ASP A 204 -4.08 16.08 11.72
N HIS A 205 -5.39 15.90 11.90
CA HIS A 205 -6.43 16.51 11.05
C HIS A 205 -6.34 18.03 10.95
N GLU A 206 -5.72 18.70 11.92
CA GLU A 206 -5.48 20.14 11.88
C GLU A 206 -4.50 20.57 10.78
N ILE A 207 -3.69 19.64 10.27
CA ILE A 207 -2.77 19.85 9.14
C ILE A 207 -3.45 19.53 7.82
N TYR A 208 -4.42 18.62 7.83
CA TYR A 208 -4.96 18.02 6.62
C TYR A 208 -5.97 18.93 5.92
N PRO A 209 -5.92 19.04 4.58
CA PRO A 209 -6.76 19.95 3.81
C PRO A 209 -8.26 19.61 3.91
N GLU A 210 -8.61 18.32 4.07
CA GLU A 210 -9.98 17.84 4.26
C GLU A 210 -10.25 17.45 5.74
N GLY A 211 -9.36 17.86 6.64
CA GLY A 211 -9.51 17.67 8.08
C GLY A 211 -9.64 16.20 8.49
N LYS A 212 -10.71 15.88 9.22
CA LYS A 212 -10.98 14.52 9.71
C LYS A 212 -11.24 13.51 8.59
N ALA A 213 -11.69 13.96 7.43
CA ALA A 213 -11.93 13.07 6.30
C ALA A 213 -10.62 12.46 5.79
N ASP A 214 -9.51 13.20 5.85
CA ASP A 214 -8.18 12.66 5.49
C ASP A 214 -7.74 11.55 6.46
N ILE A 215 -8.09 11.61 7.75
CA ILE A 215 -7.84 10.50 8.70
C ILE A 215 -8.53 9.21 8.22
N VAL A 216 -9.79 9.33 7.77
CA VAL A 216 -10.57 8.21 7.24
C VAL A 216 -9.97 7.69 5.94
N GLY A 217 -9.44 8.59 5.09
CA GLY A 217 -8.68 8.23 3.89
C GLY A 217 -7.48 7.35 4.21
N TYR A 218 -6.66 7.75 5.19
CA TYR A 218 -5.50 6.98 5.64
C TYR A 218 -5.89 5.63 6.24
N TRP A 219 -6.97 5.58 7.04
CA TRP A 219 -7.52 4.32 7.54
C TRP A 219 -7.95 3.40 6.39
N THR A 220 -8.57 3.96 5.35
CA THR A 220 -9.02 3.20 4.18
C THR A 220 -7.85 2.56 3.44
N GLU A 221 -6.77 3.32 3.22
CA GLU A 221 -5.54 2.79 2.63
C GLU A 221 -4.97 1.63 3.46
N ASP A 222 -4.84 1.81 4.77
CA ASP A 222 -4.36 0.77 5.67
C ASP A 222 -5.27 -0.47 5.63
N ARG A 223 -6.59 -0.30 5.63
CA ARG A 223 -7.56 -1.40 5.57
C ARG A 223 -7.49 -2.19 4.26
N ILE A 224 -7.39 -1.51 3.12
CA ILE A 224 -7.43 -2.16 1.80
C ILE A 224 -6.06 -2.69 1.40
N LEU A 225 -5.01 -1.88 1.53
CA LEU A 225 -3.67 -2.25 1.06
C LEU A 225 -2.90 -3.06 2.10
N GLY A 226 -3.20 -2.90 3.39
CA GLY A 226 -2.44 -3.50 4.49
C GLY A 226 -1.46 -2.51 5.14
N GLY A 227 -1.45 -1.25 4.71
CA GLY A 227 -0.71 -0.15 5.28
C GLY A 227 -0.83 1.11 4.44
N ILE A 228 -0.57 2.28 5.04
CA ILE A 228 -0.50 3.54 4.30
C ILE A 228 0.74 3.54 3.44
N VAL A 229 0.58 3.87 2.15
CA VAL A 229 1.67 3.74 1.18
C VAL A 229 2.48 5.03 1.11
N VAL A 230 3.78 4.91 1.35
CA VAL A 230 4.75 6.00 1.34
C VAL A 230 5.98 5.65 0.49
N PHE A 231 6.71 6.66 0.04
CA PHE A 231 7.77 6.51 -0.97
C PHE A 231 9.06 7.17 -0.50
N ASP A 232 10.21 6.58 -0.84
CA ASP A 232 11.50 7.22 -0.65
C ASP A 232 11.70 8.27 -1.75
N ARG A 233 11.61 9.54 -1.38
CA ARG A 233 11.69 10.68 -2.29
C ARG A 233 13.12 11.05 -2.68
N ARG A 234 14.15 10.44 -2.08
CA ARG A 234 15.55 10.77 -2.41
C ARG A 234 15.87 10.47 -3.87
N ALA A 235 15.29 9.41 -4.44
CA ALA A 235 15.49 9.09 -5.86
C ALA A 235 14.96 10.19 -6.80
N GLU A 236 13.95 10.95 -6.37
CA GLU A 236 13.41 12.09 -7.12
C GLU A 236 14.26 13.35 -6.92
N GLU A 237 14.69 13.59 -5.68
CA GLU A 237 15.64 14.66 -5.32
C GLU A 237 17.01 14.47 -6.00
N SER A 238 17.35 13.21 -6.31
CA SER A 238 18.60 12.80 -6.95
C SER A 238 18.73 13.24 -8.41
N ASN A 239 17.64 13.69 -9.04
CA ASN A 239 17.66 14.24 -10.40
C ASN A 239 17.69 15.78 -10.42
N GLY A 240 17.82 16.42 -9.24
CA GLY A 240 18.02 17.86 -9.13
C GLY A 240 19.48 18.28 -9.42
N PRO A 241 19.73 19.55 -9.79
CA PRO A 241 21.06 20.06 -10.14
C PRO A 241 22.12 19.97 -9.02
N ASN A 242 21.71 19.63 -7.78
CA ASN A 242 22.58 19.51 -6.61
C ASN A 242 22.62 18.08 -6.01
N SER A 243 22.21 17.05 -6.77
CA SER A 243 22.20 15.67 -6.26
C SER A 243 23.60 15.09 -6.04
N THR A 244 23.83 14.52 -4.86
CA THR A 244 24.97 13.66 -4.51
C THR A 244 24.64 12.17 -4.56
N TYR A 245 23.41 11.80 -4.92
CA TYR A 245 22.91 10.43 -4.87
C TYR A 245 22.73 9.87 -6.28
N SER A 246 23.40 8.77 -6.58
CA SER A 246 23.29 8.01 -7.83
C SER A 246 22.41 6.79 -7.58
N CYS A 247 21.08 6.93 -7.69
CA CYS A 247 20.19 5.78 -7.78
C CYS A 247 19.30 5.93 -9.02
N PRO A 248 19.55 5.18 -10.11
CA PRO A 248 18.81 5.34 -11.36
C PRO A 248 17.38 4.80 -11.31
N GLU A 249 17.04 3.96 -10.33
CA GLU A 249 15.69 3.40 -10.16
C GLU A 249 15.14 3.63 -8.75
N PRO A 250 13.83 3.97 -8.61
CA PRO A 250 13.23 4.16 -7.32
C PRO A 250 13.16 2.83 -6.54
N PRO A 251 13.39 2.87 -5.21
CA PRO A 251 13.17 1.71 -4.37
C PRO A 251 11.69 1.26 -4.38
N ASN A 252 11.42 0.04 -3.89
CA ASN A 252 10.05 -0.43 -3.69
C ASN A 252 9.27 0.49 -2.75
N ALA A 253 7.95 0.51 -2.92
CA ALA A 253 7.04 1.22 -2.05
C ALA A 253 7.17 0.73 -0.60
N TYR A 254 6.90 1.63 0.34
CA TYR A 254 6.91 1.35 1.76
C TYR A 254 5.49 1.39 2.30
N PHE A 255 5.16 0.45 3.19
CA PHE A 255 3.87 0.43 3.89
C PHE A 255 4.10 0.84 5.34
N HIS A 256 3.23 1.69 5.86
CA HIS A 256 3.07 1.98 7.28
C HIS A 256 1.81 1.22 7.76
N PRO A 257 1.95 0.00 8.27
CA PRO A 257 0.81 -0.83 8.66
C PRO A 257 0.33 -0.55 10.09
N ASN A 258 -0.96 -0.82 10.34
CA ASN A 258 -1.56 -0.76 11.67
C ASN A 258 -2.29 -2.05 12.10
N ARG A 259 -2.09 -3.17 11.40
CA ARG A 259 -2.73 -4.45 11.74
C ARG A 259 -2.24 -5.03 13.05
N SER A 260 -3.12 -5.72 13.76
CA SER A 260 -2.74 -6.51 14.93
C SER A 260 -1.62 -7.50 14.58
N LYS A 261 -0.62 -7.63 15.46
CA LYS A 261 0.55 -8.52 15.30
C LYS A 261 1.45 -8.24 14.09
N VAL A 262 1.23 -7.15 13.35
CA VAL A 262 2.14 -6.65 12.30
C VAL A 262 3.03 -5.55 12.88
N THR A 263 4.25 -5.36 12.38
CA THR A 263 5.15 -4.27 12.83
C THR A 263 4.45 -2.91 12.80
N TYR A 264 4.74 -1.96 13.71
CA TYR A 264 4.29 -0.57 13.52
C TYR A 264 5.25 0.27 12.67
N ARG A 265 6.47 -0.22 12.44
CA ARG A 265 7.48 0.49 11.65
C ARG A 265 7.14 0.47 10.17
N ILE A 266 7.54 1.53 9.47
CA ILE A 266 7.41 1.66 8.03
C ILE A 266 8.32 0.64 7.37
N ALA A 267 7.78 -0.25 6.56
CA ALA A 267 8.53 -1.35 6.00
C ALA A 267 8.45 -1.34 4.47
N GLN A 268 9.60 -1.54 3.84
CA GLN A 268 9.66 -1.66 2.39
C GLN A 268 9.00 -2.97 1.95
N LEU A 269 8.17 -2.91 0.91
CA LEU A 269 7.70 -4.11 0.23
C LEU A 269 8.87 -4.88 -0.38
N ARG A 270 8.84 -6.20 -0.25
CA ARG A 270 9.76 -7.07 -0.98
C ARG A 270 9.43 -7.08 -2.46
N ASP A 271 10.37 -7.54 -3.28
CA ASP A 271 10.19 -7.59 -4.73
C ASP A 271 9.01 -8.50 -5.13
N ASP A 272 8.83 -9.63 -4.46
CA ASP A 272 7.71 -10.55 -4.67
C ASP A 272 6.36 -9.90 -4.31
N GLN A 273 6.29 -9.19 -3.19
CA GLN A 273 5.08 -8.49 -2.76
C GLN A 273 4.70 -7.36 -3.72
N GLN A 274 5.68 -6.53 -4.11
CA GLN A 274 5.42 -5.43 -5.04
C GLN A 274 5.06 -5.96 -6.44
N GLN A 275 5.74 -7.00 -6.92
CA GLN A 275 5.42 -7.58 -8.22
C GLN A 275 4.02 -8.19 -8.23
N ALA A 276 3.64 -8.94 -7.18
CA ALA A 276 2.29 -9.47 -7.04
C ALA A 276 1.22 -8.36 -7.05
N LEU A 277 1.48 -7.24 -6.37
CA LEU A 277 0.60 -6.07 -6.40
C LEU A 277 0.48 -5.50 -7.82
N VAL A 278 1.58 -5.25 -8.49
CA VAL A 278 1.59 -4.70 -9.86
C VAL A 278 0.90 -5.63 -10.84
N ASP A 279 1.17 -6.93 -10.78
CA ASP A 279 0.55 -7.94 -11.65
C ASP A 279 -0.97 -7.95 -11.48
N PHE A 280 -1.44 -7.83 -10.23
CA PHE A 280 -2.86 -7.68 -9.92
C PHE A 280 -3.45 -6.36 -10.47
N LEU A 281 -2.77 -5.22 -10.26
CA LEU A 281 -3.24 -3.92 -10.75
C LEU A 281 -3.31 -3.86 -12.29
N LEU A 282 -2.39 -4.55 -12.99
CA LEU A 282 -2.33 -4.60 -14.45
C LEU A 282 -3.20 -5.69 -15.07
N LEU A 283 -3.83 -6.55 -14.25
CA LEU A 283 -4.56 -7.70 -14.75
C LEU A 283 -5.76 -7.27 -15.59
N LYS A 284 -5.81 -7.73 -16.84
CA LYS A 284 -6.88 -7.35 -17.79
C LYS A 284 -8.20 -8.08 -17.55
N ASN A 285 -8.15 -9.24 -16.91
CA ASN A 285 -9.33 -10.06 -16.63
C ASN A 285 -9.85 -9.76 -15.22
N ALA A 286 -10.96 -9.02 -15.13
CA ALA A 286 -11.56 -8.61 -13.86
C ALA A 286 -11.99 -9.79 -12.98
N SER A 287 -12.54 -10.86 -13.56
CA SER A 287 -12.95 -12.06 -12.80
C SER A 287 -11.75 -12.78 -12.20
N LYS A 288 -10.62 -12.83 -12.92
CA LYS A 288 -9.37 -13.37 -12.38
C LYS A 288 -8.80 -12.45 -11.29
N ALA A 289 -8.90 -11.13 -11.47
CA ALA A 289 -8.37 -10.15 -10.50
C ALA A 289 -9.02 -10.33 -9.13
N ALA A 290 -10.35 -10.42 -9.08
CA ALA A 290 -11.08 -10.63 -7.84
C ALA A 290 -10.64 -11.92 -7.09
N LEU A 291 -10.28 -12.98 -7.82
CA LEU A 291 -9.84 -14.26 -7.23
C LEU A 291 -8.34 -14.31 -6.87
N SER A 292 -7.51 -13.45 -7.48
CA SER A 292 -6.06 -13.47 -7.31
C SER A 292 -5.53 -12.21 -6.61
N SER A 293 -6.38 -11.53 -5.83
CA SER A 293 -6.00 -10.32 -5.11
C SER A 293 -4.91 -10.64 -4.07
N PRO A 294 -3.76 -9.94 -4.08
CA PRO A 294 -2.75 -10.04 -3.03
C PRO A 294 -3.09 -9.18 -1.81
N LEU A 295 -4.23 -8.48 -1.82
CA LEU A 295 -4.63 -7.53 -0.79
C LEU A 295 -5.42 -8.21 0.36
N PRO A 296 -5.18 -7.82 1.62
CA PRO A 296 -4.18 -6.84 2.06
C PRO A 296 -2.78 -7.46 2.09
N ILE A 297 -1.75 -6.68 1.75
CA ILE A 297 -0.36 -7.12 1.87
C ILE A 297 0.10 -6.86 3.30
N LEU A 298 0.20 -7.93 4.07
CA LEU A 298 0.70 -7.87 5.44
C LEU A 298 2.22 -7.96 5.45
N VAL A 299 2.86 -6.95 6.03
CA VAL A 299 4.31 -6.93 6.26
C VAL A 299 4.67 -7.98 7.30
N ASP A 300 5.73 -8.75 7.04
CA ASP A 300 6.20 -9.79 7.95
C ASP A 300 7.67 -9.57 8.38
N HIS A 301 8.25 -10.54 9.09
CA HIS A 301 9.63 -10.50 9.56
C HIS A 301 10.66 -10.54 8.42
N LYS A 302 10.29 -10.95 7.19
CA LYS A 302 11.16 -10.95 6.01
C LYS A 302 11.26 -9.56 5.36
N ASN A 303 10.34 -8.64 5.68
CA ASN A 303 10.47 -7.23 5.31
C ASN A 303 11.51 -6.55 6.21
N VAL A 304 12.79 -6.78 5.94
CA VAL A 304 13.91 -6.34 6.80
C VAL A 304 14.26 -4.86 6.66
N ARG A 305 13.89 -4.22 5.54
CA ARG A 305 14.16 -2.79 5.30
C ARG A 305 13.07 -1.96 5.96
N ARG A 306 13.34 -1.52 7.19
CA ARG A 306 12.38 -0.80 8.04
C ARG A 306 12.92 0.57 8.44
N ALA A 307 12.03 1.54 8.53
CA ALA A 307 12.28 2.86 9.06
C ALA A 307 11.34 3.13 10.24
N ASN A 308 11.89 3.74 11.27
CA ASN A 308 11.12 4.33 12.35
C ASN A 308 10.30 5.49 11.77
N TRP A 309 9.00 5.53 12.03
CA TRP A 309 8.10 6.53 11.44
C TRP A 309 8.46 7.96 11.88
N GLU A 310 9.01 8.10 13.08
CA GLU A 310 9.44 9.35 13.72
C GLU A 310 10.58 10.02 12.95
N ASP A 311 11.45 9.20 12.33
CA ASP A 311 12.62 9.64 11.60
C ASP A 311 12.43 9.52 10.07
N SER A 312 11.32 8.94 9.61
CA SER A 312 11.15 8.56 8.21
C SER A 312 11.14 9.76 7.27
N ILE A 313 10.44 10.84 7.64
CA ILE A 313 10.36 12.04 6.80
C ILE A 313 11.71 12.77 6.84
N ILE A 314 12.22 13.08 8.03
CA ILE A 314 13.37 13.98 8.21
C ILE A 314 14.70 13.33 7.82
N LYS A 315 14.90 12.04 8.12
CA LYS A 315 16.20 11.36 7.88
C LYS A 315 16.19 10.51 6.62
N HIS A 316 15.05 9.90 6.31
CA HIS A 316 14.96 8.93 5.24
C HIS A 316 14.19 9.45 4.02
N HIS A 317 13.54 10.62 4.11
CA HIS A 317 12.68 11.19 3.09
C HIS A 317 11.62 10.18 2.59
N ILE A 318 11.11 9.36 3.51
CA ILE A 318 10.06 8.39 3.25
C ILE A 318 8.72 9.00 3.65
N TYR A 319 7.97 9.46 2.64
CA TYR A 319 6.65 10.05 2.75
C TYR A 319 5.89 10.00 1.41
N ARG A 320 4.56 10.00 1.44
CA ARG A 320 3.77 10.34 0.24
C ARG A 320 3.73 11.85 0.08
N ASP A 321 3.18 12.55 1.07
CA ASP A 321 3.13 14.00 1.10
C ASP A 321 3.98 14.50 2.28
N ILE A 322 4.80 15.55 2.08
CA ILE A 322 5.75 15.99 3.12
C ILE A 322 5.07 16.45 4.42
N TRP A 323 3.79 16.81 4.34
CA TRP A 323 2.95 17.29 5.44
C TRP A 323 2.07 16.20 6.07
N GLU A 324 2.14 14.95 5.62
CA GLU A 324 1.24 13.86 6.06
C GLU A 324 1.32 13.53 7.56
N ARG A 325 2.44 13.88 8.22
CA ARG A 325 2.70 13.63 9.64
C ARG A 325 3.43 14.83 10.25
N ARG A 326 3.02 15.25 11.45
CA ARG A 326 3.76 16.29 12.16
C ARG A 326 5.10 15.78 12.70
N PRO A 327 6.13 16.65 12.78
CA PRO A 327 7.33 16.30 13.51
C PRO A 327 7.04 16.16 15.01
N LEU A 328 7.80 15.28 15.65
CA LEU A 328 7.76 15.13 17.10
C LEU A 328 8.61 16.19 17.78
N ASN A 329 8.14 16.68 18.93
CA ASN A 329 8.94 17.51 19.82
C ASN A 329 10.01 16.66 20.55
N GLU A 330 10.90 17.31 21.31
CA GLU A 330 12.04 16.62 21.90
C GLU A 330 11.61 15.58 22.94
N GLU A 331 10.57 15.90 23.70
CA GLU A 331 10.04 15.02 24.73
C GLU A 331 9.36 13.80 24.13
N GLU A 332 8.53 14.00 23.10
CA GLU A 332 7.90 12.92 22.35
C GLU A 332 8.96 12.00 21.72
N MET A 333 9.96 12.58 21.06
CA MET A 333 11.10 11.83 20.51
C MET A 333 11.83 11.01 21.57
N ARG A 334 12.05 11.59 22.76
CA ARG A 334 12.74 10.91 23.87
C ARG A 334 11.89 9.76 24.41
N ARG A 335 10.61 10.00 24.69
CA ARG A 335 9.66 8.97 25.13
C ARG A 335 9.64 7.81 24.12
N GLN A 336 9.63 8.15 22.84
CA GLN A 336 9.50 7.15 21.81
C GLN A 336 10.77 6.30 21.63
N LYS A 337 11.94 6.93 21.70
CA LYS A 337 13.23 6.21 21.73
C LYS A 337 13.43 5.37 23.00
N SER A 338 12.73 5.70 24.10
CA SER A 338 12.81 4.95 25.35
C SER A 338 11.86 3.76 25.43
N ARG A 339 10.93 3.61 24.46
CA ARG A 339 9.99 2.49 24.48
C ARG A 339 10.74 1.15 24.32
N PRO A 340 10.33 0.11 25.07
CA PRO A 340 10.87 -1.23 24.87
C PRO A 340 10.72 -1.67 23.42
N GLN A 341 11.79 -2.24 22.88
CA GLN A 341 11.80 -2.78 21.52
C GLN A 341 11.40 -4.26 21.56
N ASP A 342 10.34 -4.62 20.83
CA ASP A 342 9.95 -6.01 20.64
C ASP A 342 10.60 -6.61 19.37
N GLN A 343 10.53 -7.93 19.25
CA GLN A 343 11.08 -8.64 18.08
C GLN A 343 10.24 -8.50 16.82
N VAL A 344 8.95 -8.19 16.95
CA VAL A 344 8.04 -8.04 15.81
C VAL A 344 8.42 -6.78 15.04
N ASP A 345 8.75 -5.69 15.74
CA ASP A 345 9.15 -4.41 15.18
C ASP A 345 10.65 -4.34 14.86
N TYR A 346 11.49 -4.92 15.72
CA TYR A 346 12.95 -4.87 15.63
C TYR A 346 13.56 -6.27 15.50
N PRO A 347 13.31 -7.00 14.39
CA PRO A 347 13.91 -8.31 14.16
C PRO A 347 15.45 -8.25 14.15
N GLU A 348 16.03 -7.11 13.78
CA GLU A 348 17.47 -6.87 13.79
C GLU A 348 18.08 -6.82 15.20
N SER A 349 17.31 -6.45 16.23
CA SER A 349 17.83 -6.34 17.61
C SER A 349 18.25 -7.70 18.16
N LEU A 350 17.56 -8.78 17.78
CA LEU A 350 18.00 -10.13 18.10
C LEU A 350 19.32 -10.45 17.43
N ALA A 351 19.45 -10.21 16.12
CA ALA A 351 20.69 -10.45 15.39
C ALA A 351 21.88 -9.67 15.96
N LEU A 352 21.66 -8.41 16.37
CA LEU A 352 22.68 -7.59 17.05
C LEU A 352 23.09 -8.19 18.40
N LEU A 353 22.13 -8.58 19.23
CA LEU A 353 22.41 -9.22 20.53
C LEU A 353 23.26 -10.47 20.36
N LEU A 354 22.96 -11.29 19.34
CA LEU A 354 23.74 -12.49 19.01
C LEU A 354 25.16 -12.15 18.57
N ALA A 355 25.31 -11.17 17.68
CA ALA A 355 26.60 -10.73 17.20
C ALA A 355 27.48 -10.20 18.35
N VAL A 356 26.89 -9.42 19.27
CA VAL A 356 27.58 -8.91 20.47
C VAL A 356 27.97 -10.06 21.40
N ASN A 357 27.05 -10.96 21.74
CA ASN A 357 27.35 -12.08 22.62
C ASN A 357 28.45 -12.99 22.06
N LYS A 358 28.43 -13.27 20.75
CA LYS A 358 29.48 -14.01 20.06
C LYS A 358 30.82 -13.27 20.12
N ALA A 359 30.84 -11.96 19.91
CA ALA A 359 32.06 -11.15 19.95
C ALA A 359 32.68 -11.06 21.36
N VAL A 360 31.83 -11.06 22.40
CA VAL A 360 32.25 -10.95 23.81
C VAL A 360 32.53 -12.33 24.44
N GLY A 361 32.25 -13.44 23.74
CA GLY A 361 32.43 -14.79 24.25
C GLY A 361 31.40 -15.21 25.29
N ASN A 362 30.27 -14.49 25.37
CA ASN A 362 29.17 -14.83 26.27
C ASN A 362 28.26 -15.87 25.60
N PRO A 363 28.11 -17.08 26.16
CA PRO A 363 27.16 -18.05 25.64
C PRO A 363 25.74 -17.51 25.79
N LEU A 364 24.87 -17.82 24.83
CA LEU A 364 23.47 -17.45 24.91
C LEU A 364 22.83 -18.15 26.12
N PRO A 365 22.02 -17.44 26.93
CA PRO A 365 21.30 -18.07 28.02
C PRO A 365 20.41 -19.20 27.48
N GLU A 366 20.50 -20.36 28.14
CA GLU A 366 19.64 -21.53 27.91
C GLU A 366 18.15 -21.09 27.99
N GLY A 367 17.34 -21.40 26.98
CA GLY A 367 15.94 -20.98 26.98
C GLY A 367 15.22 -21.00 25.63
N PRO A 368 13.99 -20.43 25.56
CA PRO A 368 13.19 -20.36 24.34
C PRO A 368 13.92 -19.68 23.16
N LEU A 369 14.76 -18.67 23.46
CA LEU A 369 15.51 -17.90 22.47
C LEU A 369 16.53 -18.77 21.72
N LYS A 370 17.33 -19.55 22.46
CA LYS A 370 18.32 -20.48 21.90
C LYS A 370 17.66 -21.54 21.00
N ARG A 371 16.57 -22.15 21.49
CA ARG A 371 15.80 -23.17 20.75
C ARG A 371 15.23 -22.65 19.44
N ARG A 372 14.74 -21.41 19.44
CA ARG A 372 14.20 -20.76 18.22
C ARG A 372 15.32 -20.44 17.22
N LEU A 373 16.47 -19.97 17.67
CA LEU A 373 17.61 -19.70 16.78
C LEU A 373 18.16 -20.96 16.12
N GLU A 374 18.25 -22.06 16.88
CA GLU A 374 18.59 -23.38 16.34
C GLU A 374 17.53 -23.87 15.32
N ALA A 375 16.26 -23.46 15.47
CA ALA A 375 15.22 -23.74 14.47
C ALA A 375 15.37 -22.87 13.21
N GLU A 376 15.57 -21.56 13.37
CA GLU A 376 15.78 -20.64 12.24
C GLU A 376 17.07 -20.96 11.45
N GLU A 377 18.13 -21.43 12.12
CA GLU A 377 19.37 -21.89 11.48
C GLU A 377 19.14 -23.19 10.70
N ARG A 378 18.38 -24.14 11.26
CA ARG A 378 17.95 -25.36 10.56
C ARG A 378 17.10 -25.05 9.33
N GLU A 379 16.14 -24.14 9.43
CA GLU A 379 15.32 -23.71 8.29
C GLU A 379 16.17 -23.06 7.19
N ARG A 380 17.14 -22.23 7.56
CA ARG A 380 18.10 -21.65 6.59
C ARG A 380 18.94 -22.73 5.92
N GLU A 381 19.48 -23.67 6.68
CA GLU A 381 20.26 -24.78 6.12
C GLU A 381 19.43 -25.66 5.18
N GLU A 382 18.16 -25.87 5.50
CA GLU A 382 17.23 -26.64 4.67
C GLU A 382 16.86 -25.89 3.39
N ALA A 383 16.63 -24.58 3.47
CA ALA A 383 16.42 -23.71 2.31
C ALA A 383 17.66 -23.67 1.39
N ASP A 384 18.87 -23.58 1.98
CA ASP A 384 20.14 -23.63 1.23
C ASP A 384 20.36 -24.98 0.55
N LYS A 385 20.01 -26.09 1.23
CA LYS A 385 20.05 -27.43 0.65
C LYS A 385 19.07 -27.56 -0.51
N LYS A 386 17.85 -27.03 -0.36
CA LYS A 386 16.81 -27.05 -1.39
C LYS A 386 17.23 -26.22 -2.62
N ALA A 387 17.74 -25.01 -2.41
CA ALA A 387 18.26 -24.16 -3.47
C ALA A 387 19.44 -24.81 -4.23
N LYS A 388 20.33 -25.51 -3.51
CA LYS A 388 21.43 -26.28 -4.13
C LYS A 388 20.95 -27.52 -4.88
N LEU A 389 19.81 -28.10 -4.51
CA LEU A 389 19.22 -29.24 -5.20
C LEU A 389 18.52 -28.79 -6.50
N GLU A 390 17.80 -27.67 -6.44
CA GLU A 390 17.08 -27.07 -7.58
C GLU A 390 18.04 -26.43 -8.62
N ALA A 391 19.24 -26.02 -8.20
CA ALA A 391 20.27 -25.47 -9.08
C ALA A 391 21.14 -26.53 -9.79
N ARG A 392 20.89 -27.84 -9.60
CA ARG A 392 21.61 -28.89 -10.34
C ARG A 392 21.01 -29.04 -11.75
N PRO A 393 21.77 -28.82 -12.83
CA PRO A 393 21.28 -29.15 -14.17
C PRO A 393 21.03 -30.66 -14.27
N SER A 394 19.88 -31.03 -14.84
CA SER A 394 19.53 -32.40 -15.19
C SER A 394 20.70 -33.03 -15.96
N LYS A 395 21.24 -34.11 -15.42
CA LYS A 395 22.37 -34.83 -15.99
C LYS A 395 21.86 -36.03 -16.79
N ASP A 396 20.89 -35.79 -17.67
CA ASP A 396 20.38 -36.78 -18.63
C ASP A 396 20.58 -36.26 -20.07
N THR A 397 21.84 -36.04 -20.45
CA THR A 397 22.34 -36.16 -21.84
C THR A 397 23.87 -36.17 -21.79
N ALA A 398 24.47 -37.31 -21.48
CA ALA A 398 25.90 -37.56 -21.68
C ALA A 398 26.16 -39.06 -21.79
N ASP A 399 25.53 -39.70 -22.78
CA ASP A 399 26.05 -40.92 -23.39
C ASP A 399 26.00 -40.70 -24.91
N GLY A 400 27.17 -40.47 -25.49
CA GLY A 400 27.31 -40.29 -26.94
C GLY A 400 28.28 -39.20 -27.36
N ASP A 401 29.53 -39.17 -26.86
CA ASP A 401 30.60 -38.46 -27.58
C ASP A 401 32.04 -38.93 -27.21
N GLU A 402 32.25 -40.24 -27.07
CA GLU A 402 33.61 -40.80 -26.94
C GLU A 402 34.25 -41.25 -28.27
N ASP A 403 33.61 -41.05 -29.43
CA ASP A 403 34.12 -41.59 -30.70
C ASP A 403 34.69 -40.56 -31.70
N ARG A 404 34.99 -39.34 -31.25
CA ARG A 404 35.49 -38.25 -32.11
C ARG A 404 36.81 -37.61 -31.70
N LYS A 405 37.68 -38.33 -30.97
CA LYS A 405 39.06 -37.88 -30.67
C LYS A 405 40.18 -38.76 -31.21
N ALA A 406 39.89 -39.68 -32.14
CA ALA A 406 40.91 -40.48 -32.82
C ALA A 406 41.19 -40.06 -34.28
N LYS A 407 40.67 -38.91 -34.75
CA LYS A 407 40.83 -38.52 -36.17
C LYS A 407 41.04 -37.01 -36.38
N GLN A 408 41.97 -36.43 -35.63
CA GLN A 408 42.58 -35.13 -35.95
C GLN A 408 44.06 -35.17 -35.61
N LYS A 409 44.79 -35.99 -36.36
CA LYS A 409 46.25 -35.90 -36.46
C LYS A 409 46.73 -36.47 -37.79
N GLU A 410 46.20 -35.93 -38.87
CA GLU A 410 46.82 -35.94 -40.20
C GLU A 410 46.11 -34.87 -41.04
N ASP A 411 46.85 -34.25 -41.93
CA ASP A 411 46.43 -33.26 -42.93
C ASP A 411 46.28 -31.80 -42.45
N LYS A 412 47.45 -31.21 -42.17
CA LYS A 412 47.79 -29.91 -42.76
C LYS A 412 48.24 -30.17 -44.20
N LEU A 413 47.54 -29.62 -45.20
CA LEU A 413 48.13 -29.00 -46.39
C LEU A 413 47.05 -28.33 -47.24
N ASP A 414 47.44 -27.16 -47.74
CA ASP A 414 46.94 -26.47 -48.92
C ASP A 414 45.68 -25.59 -48.85
N ALA A 415 46.02 -24.32 -48.63
CA ALA A 415 45.41 -23.11 -49.14
C ALA A 415 44.85 -23.19 -50.58
N HIS A 416 43.79 -22.41 -50.82
CA HIS A 416 43.78 -21.20 -51.67
C HIS A 416 42.48 -21.07 -52.49
N ASN A 417 42.13 -19.80 -52.76
CA ASN A 417 41.14 -19.31 -53.74
C ASN A 417 39.65 -19.53 -53.42
N GLN A 418 38.72 -18.66 -53.81
CA GLN A 418 38.68 -17.26 -54.25
C GLN A 418 37.17 -16.95 -54.42
N ASP A 419 36.79 -15.71 -54.16
CA ASP A 419 35.73 -14.91 -54.80
C ASP A 419 34.30 -15.43 -55.10
N SER A 420 33.42 -14.43 -55.08
CA SER A 420 32.22 -14.20 -55.90
C SER A 420 30.84 -14.65 -55.39
N ASN A 421 30.05 -13.62 -55.04
CA ASN A 421 28.60 -13.49 -55.19
C ASN A 421 28.20 -13.62 -56.69
N PRO A 422 26.97 -13.99 -57.10
CA PRO A 422 25.84 -13.05 -57.05
C PRO A 422 24.41 -13.66 -56.93
N GLN A 423 23.46 -12.72 -56.85
CA GLN A 423 21.99 -12.77 -56.85
C GLN A 423 21.31 -13.64 -57.93
N ILE A 424 19.99 -13.90 -57.73
CA ILE A 424 18.81 -13.86 -58.65
C ILE A 424 17.68 -14.64 -57.93
N SER A 425 16.58 -14.03 -57.44
CA SER A 425 15.34 -13.51 -58.08
C SER A 425 14.26 -14.56 -58.42
N SER A 426 13.00 -14.17 -58.19
CA SER A 426 11.72 -14.58 -58.84
C SER A 426 11.22 -16.01 -58.57
N ASP A 427 9.93 -16.35 -58.41
CA ASP A 427 8.63 -15.73 -58.69
C ASP A 427 7.54 -16.45 -57.83
N VAL A 428 6.53 -15.75 -57.28
CA VAL A 428 5.11 -15.62 -57.73
C VAL A 428 4.28 -16.93 -57.74
N ILE A 429 3.12 -16.93 -57.06
CA ILE A 429 1.74 -17.18 -57.60
C ILE A 429 0.71 -17.73 -56.57
N GLN A 430 -0.38 -16.96 -56.43
CA GLN A 430 -1.83 -17.26 -56.16
C GLN A 430 -2.29 -17.88 -54.83
N GLU A 431 -3.13 -17.19 -54.05
CA GLU A 431 -4.59 -16.95 -54.20
C GLU A 431 -5.46 -18.21 -54.03
N ALA A 432 -6.30 -18.21 -53.00
CA ALA A 432 -7.65 -18.78 -53.08
C ALA A 432 -8.57 -18.14 -52.03
N ASP A 433 -9.72 -17.77 -52.56
CA ASP A 433 -10.85 -17.00 -52.04
C ASP A 433 -11.82 -17.89 -51.24
N GLY A 434 -12.74 -17.31 -50.45
CA GLY A 434 -13.72 -18.10 -49.70
C GLY A 434 -14.64 -17.37 -48.73
N SER A 435 -15.45 -16.44 -49.23
CA SER A 435 -16.58 -15.78 -48.53
C SER A 435 -17.74 -16.71 -48.14
N LYS A 436 -18.43 -16.37 -47.03
CA LYS A 436 -19.91 -16.40 -46.75
C LYS A 436 -20.09 -16.25 -45.22
N GLY A 437 -20.87 -15.36 -44.62
CA GLY A 437 -22.00 -14.53 -45.04
C GLY A 437 -23.23 -14.84 -44.17
N LEU A 438 -23.94 -13.78 -43.71
CA LEU A 438 -25.29 -13.72 -43.04
C LEU A 438 -25.27 -13.75 -41.49
N LYS A 439 -25.97 -12.91 -40.72
CA LYS A 439 -27.06 -11.94 -40.97
C LYS A 439 -27.19 -10.95 -39.79
N GLN A 440 -27.69 -9.75 -40.08
CA GLN A 440 -28.19 -8.71 -39.16
C GLN A 440 -29.64 -8.97 -38.71
N GLU A 441 -30.01 -8.41 -37.56
CA GLU A 441 -31.29 -7.73 -37.24
C GLU A 441 -31.03 -6.93 -35.93
N GLU A 442 -30.97 -5.59 -35.93
CA GLU A 442 -32.08 -4.64 -35.68
C GLU A 442 -32.85 -4.89 -34.36
N ASN A 443 -33.24 -3.95 -33.49
CA ASN A 443 -33.20 -2.48 -33.37
C ASN A 443 -33.86 -2.18 -32.00
N LYS A 444 -33.44 -1.17 -31.22
CA LYS A 444 -34.35 -0.27 -30.47
C LYS A 444 -33.63 0.80 -29.63
N GLU A 445 -33.76 2.01 -30.15
CA GLU A 445 -33.78 3.33 -29.53
C GLU A 445 -34.51 3.37 -28.17
N LEU A 446 -33.93 4.07 -27.18
CA LEU A 446 -34.69 4.78 -26.14
C LEU A 446 -33.89 6.00 -25.65
N LYS A 447 -34.34 7.17 -26.13
CA LYS A 447 -33.97 8.51 -25.66
C LYS A 447 -34.52 8.73 -24.24
N GLY A 448 -33.71 9.31 -23.36
CA GLY A 448 -34.15 9.79 -22.05
C GLY A 448 -33.18 10.82 -21.45
N LYS A 449 -33.41 12.11 -21.75
CA LYS A 449 -32.81 13.26 -21.07
C LYS A 449 -33.41 13.45 -19.67
N ARG A 450 -32.59 13.82 -18.67
CA ARG A 450 -32.87 14.65 -17.46
C ARG A 450 -31.50 14.88 -16.80
N VAL A 451 -30.80 16.01 -16.95
CA VAL A 451 -31.02 17.35 -16.36
C VAL A 451 -31.50 17.28 -14.91
N LEU A 452 -30.57 17.47 -13.96
CA LEU A 452 -30.86 17.94 -12.61
C LEU A 452 -30.20 19.32 -12.47
N GLU A 453 -31.04 20.34 -12.58
CA GLU A 453 -30.73 21.70 -12.18
C GLU A 453 -30.67 21.79 -10.65
N VAL A 454 -29.62 22.48 -10.20
CA VAL A 454 -29.44 23.06 -8.88
C VAL A 454 -30.61 24.02 -8.61
N LYS A 455 -31.31 23.84 -7.48
CA LYS A 455 -32.08 24.91 -6.85
C LYS A 455 -31.51 25.22 -5.48
N SER A 456 -30.82 26.35 -5.42
CA SER A 456 -30.62 27.15 -4.22
C SER A 456 -31.91 27.88 -3.87
N SER A 457 -32.27 27.88 -2.59
CA SER A 457 -33.21 28.77 -1.86
C SER A 457 -33.32 28.17 -0.45
N GLN A 458 -33.21 28.86 0.68
CA GLN A 458 -33.10 30.27 1.05
C GLN A 458 -32.46 30.30 2.44
#